data_AF-A0A5K7TWI7-F1
#
_entry.id   AF-A0A5K7TWI7-F1
#
_cell.length_a   1.000
_cell.length_b   1.000
_cell.length_c   1.000
_cell.angle_alpha   90.00
_cell.angle_beta   90.00
_cell.angle_gamma   90.00
#
_symmetry.space_group_name_H-M   'P 1'
#
loop_
_entity.id
_entity.type
_entity.pdbx_description
1 polymer ?
#
loop_
_entity_poly.entity_id
_entity_poly.type
_entity_poly.pdbx_seq_one_letter_code
_entity_poly.pdbx_strand_id
1 'polypeptide(L)'
;MRVLSSVAALSLGLFVTTGSLAATGEEAQLIESINVYRSQAQPCGGEASLELPPLNSDTRLALSPEGTRDLQQAMTRAAYPMVNVQAISVSGPRDARAAMHAIEESFCQVVLDPQFVDIGVSQEGRDWRIVLARPLLSGRLGDWQAEGQKLLQAINVARKAPRQCGGQPFAAAPALSWSTALAGVAASHTRAMANQNFFDHIDRDGRTPGDRAELAGYLYQQIGENIAAGRDTAQKVVDGWLASPGHCATLMNPDYRELGAAYAVDPKSDAGIYWTGLFGTPQ
;
A
#
# COMPACT_ATOMS: atom_id res chain seq x y z
N MET A 1 16.61 -60.65 -39.32
CA MET A 1 17.25 -59.42 -38.81
C MET A 1 16.15 -58.39 -38.60
N ARG A 2 15.95 -57.95 -37.35
CA ARG A 2 14.76 -57.21 -36.89
C ARG A 2 14.88 -55.71 -37.19
N VAL A 3 13.78 -55.12 -37.63
CA VAL A 3 13.59 -53.69 -37.94
C VAL A 3 13.33 -52.92 -36.64
N LEU A 4 14.00 -51.78 -36.49
CA LEU A 4 13.84 -50.80 -35.41
C LEU A 4 12.57 -49.97 -35.62
N SER A 5 11.76 -49.78 -34.56
CA SER A 5 10.74 -48.74 -34.49
C SER A 5 10.93 -47.92 -33.22
N SER A 6 11.27 -46.65 -33.39
CA SER A 6 11.41 -45.64 -32.36
C SER A 6 10.05 -44.95 -32.14
N VAL A 7 9.58 -44.87 -30.90
CA VAL A 7 8.40 -44.08 -30.52
C VAL A 7 8.88 -42.91 -29.68
N ALA A 8 8.70 -41.68 -30.18
CA ALA A 8 8.92 -40.45 -29.44
C ALA A 8 7.60 -40.04 -28.77
N ALA A 9 7.61 -39.91 -27.44
CA ALA A 9 6.48 -39.38 -26.67
C ALA A 9 6.68 -37.87 -26.46
N LEU A 10 5.84 -37.05 -27.09
CA LEU A 10 5.73 -35.62 -26.80
C LEU A 10 4.83 -35.44 -25.58
N SER A 11 5.39 -35.02 -24.45
CA SER A 11 4.64 -34.56 -23.29
C SER A 11 4.25 -33.09 -23.46
N LEU A 12 2.95 -32.83 -23.67
CA LEU A 12 2.37 -31.49 -23.68
C LEU A 12 2.31 -30.97 -22.22
N GLY A 13 3.17 -30.02 -21.87
CA GLY A 13 3.11 -29.31 -20.59
C GLY A 13 1.97 -28.29 -20.61
N LEU A 14 0.96 -28.52 -19.76
CA LEU A 14 -0.14 -27.59 -19.54
C LEU A 14 0.36 -26.42 -18.68
N PHE A 15 0.68 -25.28 -19.30
CA PHE A 15 0.96 -24.05 -18.57
C PHE A 15 -0.36 -23.47 -18.05
N VAL A 16 -0.59 -23.58 -16.74
CA VAL A 16 -1.64 -22.80 -16.06
C VAL A 16 -1.08 -21.41 -15.80
N THR A 17 -1.43 -20.46 -16.67
CA THR A 17 -1.18 -19.05 -16.40
C THR A 17 -2.17 -18.57 -15.35
N THR A 18 -1.68 -18.18 -14.18
CA THR A 18 -2.44 -17.38 -13.22
C THR A 18 -2.69 -16.01 -13.85
N GLY A 19 -3.89 -15.83 -14.41
CA GLY A 19 -4.34 -14.57 -14.97
C GLY A 19 -4.64 -13.57 -13.85
N SER A 20 -3.91 -12.47 -13.83
CA SER A 20 -4.37 -11.23 -13.23
C SER A 20 -5.66 -10.83 -13.94
N LEU A 21 -6.80 -10.79 -13.25
CA LEU A 21 -8.03 -10.25 -13.82
C LEU A 21 -7.85 -8.73 -13.94
N ALA A 22 -7.32 -8.29 -15.08
CA ALA A 22 -7.49 -6.92 -15.53
C ALA A 22 -9.01 -6.66 -15.69
N ALA A 23 -9.44 -5.42 -15.44
CA ALA A 23 -10.74 -4.94 -15.88
C ALA A 23 -10.99 -5.41 -17.33
N THR A 24 -12.19 -5.90 -17.64
CA THR A 24 -12.50 -6.26 -19.03
C THR A 24 -12.47 -4.99 -19.89
N GLY A 25 -12.52 -5.14 -21.22
CA GLY A 25 -12.39 -4.00 -22.13
C GLY A 25 -13.38 -2.88 -21.83
N GLU A 26 -14.60 -3.22 -21.41
CA GLU A 26 -15.67 -2.28 -21.12
C GLU A 26 -15.46 -1.50 -19.81
N GLU A 27 -15.05 -2.14 -18.71
CA GLU A 27 -14.77 -1.40 -17.46
C GLU A 27 -13.55 -0.50 -17.60
N ALA A 28 -12.50 -0.96 -18.30
CA ALA A 28 -11.33 -0.14 -18.58
C ALA A 28 -11.68 1.08 -19.45
N GLN A 29 -12.52 0.88 -20.48
CA GLN A 29 -12.99 1.96 -21.35
C GLN A 29 -13.87 2.98 -20.61
N LEU A 30 -14.70 2.52 -19.66
CA LEU A 30 -15.48 3.43 -18.82
C LEU A 30 -14.58 4.28 -17.92
N ILE A 31 -13.56 3.68 -17.29
CA ILE A 31 -12.58 4.40 -16.48
C ILE A 31 -11.87 5.48 -17.32
N GLU A 32 -11.44 5.13 -18.53
CA GLU A 32 -10.81 6.08 -19.45
C GLU A 32 -11.77 7.23 -19.80
N SER A 33 -13.03 6.92 -20.11
CA SER A 33 -14.05 7.91 -20.44
C SER A 33 -14.31 8.88 -19.27
N ILE A 34 -14.40 8.37 -18.04
CA ILE A 34 -14.53 9.19 -16.83
C ILE A 34 -13.31 10.09 -16.65
N ASN A 35 -12.10 9.58 -16.89
CA ASN A 35 -10.88 10.36 -16.76
C ASN A 35 -10.76 11.47 -17.82
N VAL A 36 -11.21 11.22 -19.05
CA VAL A 36 -11.31 12.24 -20.10
C VAL A 36 -12.35 13.30 -19.73
N TYR A 37 -13.50 12.89 -19.21
CA TYR A 37 -14.54 13.82 -18.76
C TYR A 37 -14.04 14.73 -17.63
N ARG A 38 -13.31 14.17 -16.66
CA ARG A 38 -12.69 14.90 -15.53
C ARG A 38 -11.56 15.84 -15.92
N SER A 39 -10.89 15.63 -17.06
CA SER A 39 -9.73 16.43 -17.46
C SER A 39 -10.10 17.78 -18.07
N GLN A 40 -11.38 18.14 -18.06
CA GLN A 40 -11.91 19.38 -18.62
C GLN A 40 -12.94 19.96 -17.65
N ALA A 41 -13.16 21.27 -17.68
CA ALA A 41 -14.26 21.87 -16.95
C ALA A 41 -15.61 21.41 -17.53
N GLN A 42 -16.47 20.82 -16.70
CA GLN A 42 -17.76 20.27 -17.11
C GLN A 42 -18.92 21.02 -16.45
N PRO A 43 -20.02 21.29 -17.17
CA PRO A 43 -21.24 21.79 -16.53
C PRO A 43 -21.87 20.67 -15.71
N CYS A 44 -22.00 20.86 -14.39
CA CYS A 44 -22.60 19.87 -13.51
C CYS A 44 -23.28 20.54 -12.31
N GLY A 45 -24.55 20.19 -12.05
CA GLY A 45 -25.30 20.74 -10.92
C GLY A 45 -25.52 22.26 -10.96
N GLY A 46 -25.46 22.87 -12.15
CA GLY A 46 -25.62 24.32 -12.33
C GLY A 46 -24.33 25.14 -12.23
N GLU A 47 -23.19 24.51 -11.92
CA GLU A 47 -21.87 25.15 -11.89
C GLU A 47 -20.89 24.42 -12.82
N ALA A 48 -19.80 25.09 -13.20
CA ALA A 48 -18.72 24.44 -13.92
C ALA A 48 -17.77 23.77 -12.93
N SER A 49 -17.43 22.51 -13.15
CA SER A 49 -16.42 21.81 -12.37
C SER A 49 -15.02 22.36 -12.63
N LEU A 50 -14.10 22.08 -11.70
CA LEU A 50 -12.68 22.25 -11.95
C LEU A 50 -12.16 21.12 -12.86
N GLU A 51 -11.05 21.38 -13.53
CA GLU A 51 -10.24 20.32 -14.14
C GLU A 51 -9.60 19.46 -13.05
N LEU A 52 -9.74 18.15 -13.14
CA LEU A 52 -9.26 17.21 -12.15
C LEU A 52 -8.23 16.25 -12.73
N PRO A 53 -7.25 15.81 -11.91
CA PRO A 53 -6.35 14.74 -12.32
C PRO A 53 -7.14 13.44 -12.57
N PRO A 54 -6.58 12.54 -13.41
CA PRO A 54 -7.19 11.25 -13.65
C PRO A 54 -7.25 10.44 -12.36
N LEU A 55 -8.35 9.71 -12.20
CA LEU A 55 -8.52 8.69 -11.17
C LEU A 55 -7.61 7.50 -11.46
N ASN A 56 -7.07 6.93 -10.39
CA ASN A 56 -6.25 5.74 -10.49
C ASN A 56 -7.11 4.49 -10.38
N SER A 57 -6.96 3.56 -11.32
CA SER A 57 -7.64 2.27 -11.22
C SER A 57 -7.06 1.43 -10.07
N ASP A 58 -7.92 0.96 -9.17
CA ASP A 58 -7.58 0.02 -8.10
C ASP A 58 -8.54 -1.19 -8.14
N THR A 59 -7.97 -2.38 -8.34
CA THR A 59 -8.75 -3.63 -8.44
C THR A 59 -9.52 -3.97 -7.15
N ARG A 60 -9.09 -3.46 -5.99
CA ARG A 60 -9.80 -3.63 -4.70
C ARG A 60 -11.14 -2.89 -4.68
N LEU A 61 -11.31 -1.89 -5.55
CA LEU A 61 -12.53 -1.10 -5.70
C LEU A 61 -13.50 -1.68 -6.74
N ALA A 62 -13.08 -2.67 -7.54
CA ALA A 62 -13.93 -3.35 -8.52
C ALA A 62 -14.91 -4.33 -7.84
N LEU A 63 -15.85 -3.79 -7.06
CA LEU A 63 -16.84 -4.55 -6.30
C LEU A 63 -17.98 -5.02 -7.21
N SER A 64 -18.42 -6.28 -7.11
CA SER A 64 -19.56 -6.80 -7.87
C SER A 64 -20.84 -5.93 -7.72
N PRO A 65 -21.60 -5.71 -8.82
CA PRO A 65 -22.91 -5.05 -8.78
C PRO A 65 -23.92 -5.77 -7.87
N GLU A 66 -23.90 -7.11 -7.84
CA GLU A 66 -24.74 -7.94 -6.96
C GLU A 66 -24.21 -8.04 -5.51
N GLY A 67 -23.00 -7.53 -5.26
CA GLY A 67 -22.33 -7.56 -3.96
C GLY A 67 -23.00 -6.70 -2.88
N THR A 68 -22.44 -6.75 -1.67
CA THR A 68 -22.99 -6.04 -0.50
C THR A 68 -23.24 -4.55 -0.77
N ARG A 69 -24.37 -4.05 -0.26
CA ARG A 69 -24.69 -2.62 -0.26
C ARG A 69 -23.89 -1.86 0.81
N ASP A 70 -23.38 -2.57 1.82
CA ASP A 70 -22.49 -2.01 2.83
C ASP A 70 -21.07 -1.85 2.25
N LEU A 71 -20.80 -0.64 1.74
CA LEU A 71 -19.49 -0.29 1.18
C LEU A 71 -18.38 -0.37 2.23
N GLN A 72 -18.66 -0.05 3.49
CA GLN A 72 -17.65 -0.10 4.54
C GLN A 72 -17.19 -1.53 4.81
N GLN A 73 -18.14 -2.47 4.86
CA GLN A 73 -17.82 -3.89 4.96
C GLN A 73 -17.06 -4.39 3.73
N ALA A 74 -17.46 -3.98 2.52
CA ALA A 74 -16.78 -4.37 1.29
C ALA A 74 -15.31 -3.92 1.27
N MET A 75 -15.05 -2.66 1.63
CA MET A 75 -13.70 -2.08 1.65
C MET A 75 -12.82 -2.69 2.73
N THR A 76 -13.41 -3.06 3.89
CA THR A 76 -12.71 -3.82 4.92
C THR A 76 -12.25 -5.19 4.40
N ARG A 77 -13.12 -5.92 3.69
CA ARG A 77 -12.78 -7.23 3.10
C ARG A 77 -11.75 -7.10 1.98
N ALA A 78 -11.81 -6.02 1.21
CA ALA A 78 -10.84 -5.71 0.17
C ALA A 78 -9.50 -5.18 0.71
N ALA A 79 -9.38 -5.01 2.03
CA ALA A 79 -8.23 -4.39 2.69
C ALA A 79 -7.85 -3.03 2.05
N TYR A 80 -8.86 -2.21 1.75
CA TYR A 80 -8.68 -0.88 1.20
C TYR A 80 -8.80 0.17 2.32
N PRO A 81 -7.69 0.82 2.75
CA PRO A 81 -7.73 1.82 3.80
C PRO A 81 -8.25 3.15 3.22
N MET A 82 -9.46 3.55 3.62
CA MET A 82 -10.14 4.71 3.06
C MET A 82 -10.50 5.77 4.11
N VAL A 83 -10.57 7.02 3.65
CA VAL A 83 -11.23 8.12 4.38
C VAL A 83 -12.67 8.25 3.92
N ASN A 84 -12.91 8.12 2.62
CA ASN A 84 -14.25 8.18 2.05
C ASN A 84 -14.37 7.22 0.86
N VAL A 85 -15.58 6.70 0.63
CA VAL A 85 -15.93 5.86 -0.51
C VAL A 85 -17.37 6.14 -0.92
N GLN A 86 -17.60 6.16 -2.23
CA GLN A 86 -18.94 6.26 -2.80
C GLN A 86 -19.07 5.28 -3.95
N ALA A 87 -20.26 4.70 -4.09
CA ALA A 87 -20.58 3.85 -5.24
C ALA A 87 -21.75 4.41 -6.02
N ILE A 88 -21.60 4.38 -7.33
CA ILE A 88 -22.65 4.60 -8.32
C ILE A 88 -23.05 3.21 -8.83
N SER A 89 -24.35 2.97 -8.94
CA SER A 89 -24.88 1.75 -9.55
C SER A 89 -25.80 2.15 -10.69
N VAL A 90 -25.53 1.62 -11.87
CA VAL A 90 -26.31 1.91 -13.08
C VAL A 90 -26.76 0.60 -13.71
N SER A 91 -28.07 0.44 -13.85
CA SER A 91 -28.67 -0.73 -14.48
C SER A 91 -29.20 -0.39 -15.86
N GLY A 92 -28.91 -1.21 -16.86
CA GLY A 92 -29.43 -1.08 -18.22
C GLY A 92 -28.43 -0.73 -19.33
N PRO A 93 -27.35 0.05 -19.09
CA PRO A 93 -26.33 0.30 -20.11
C PRO A 93 -25.73 -1.00 -20.66
N ARG A 94 -25.57 -1.05 -21.98
CA ARG A 94 -25.06 -2.23 -22.68
C ARG A 94 -23.53 -2.22 -22.85
N ASP A 95 -22.94 -1.03 -22.78
CA ASP A 95 -21.54 -0.75 -23.03
C ASP A 95 -21.08 0.47 -22.21
N ALA A 96 -19.78 0.70 -22.19
CA ALA A 96 -19.12 1.78 -21.47
C ALA A 96 -19.63 3.16 -21.91
N ARG A 97 -19.96 3.33 -23.19
CA ARG A 97 -20.46 4.61 -23.72
C ARG A 97 -21.84 4.93 -23.14
N ALA A 98 -22.75 3.96 -23.13
CA ALA A 98 -24.07 4.11 -22.53
C ALA A 98 -23.97 4.30 -21.01
N ALA A 99 -23.02 3.63 -20.35
CA ALA A 99 -22.79 3.80 -18.92
C ALA A 99 -22.26 5.21 -18.61
N MET A 100 -21.33 5.72 -19.42
CA MET A 100 -20.82 7.08 -19.30
C MET A 100 -21.92 8.13 -19.47
N HIS A 101 -22.80 7.96 -20.47
CA HIS A 101 -23.94 8.87 -20.65
C HIS A 101 -24.84 8.94 -19.40
N ALA A 102 -25.15 7.78 -18.80
CA ALA A 102 -25.92 7.75 -17.55
C ALA A 102 -25.19 8.43 -16.38
N ILE A 103 -23.85 8.33 -16.33
CA ILE A 103 -23.02 9.02 -15.34
C ILE A 103 -23.06 10.53 -15.55
N GLU A 104 -22.93 11.02 -16.78
CA GLU A 104 -22.99 12.46 -17.09
C GLU A 104 -24.34 13.07 -16.71
N GLU A 105 -25.43 12.36 -16.97
CA GLU A 105 -26.78 12.86 -16.68
C GLU A 105 -27.13 12.88 -15.18
N SER A 106 -26.73 11.85 -14.44
CA SER A 106 -27.26 11.60 -13.09
C SER A 106 -26.21 11.61 -11.97
N PHE A 107 -24.93 11.48 -12.31
CA PHE A 107 -23.86 11.25 -11.33
C PHE A 107 -22.63 12.13 -11.53
N CYS A 108 -22.74 13.19 -12.36
CA CYS A 108 -21.63 14.10 -12.64
C CYS A 108 -21.01 14.67 -11.34
N GLN A 109 -21.83 14.99 -10.33
CA GLN A 109 -21.35 15.57 -9.06
C GLN A 109 -20.43 14.62 -8.30
N VAL A 110 -20.63 13.30 -8.46
CA VAL A 110 -19.85 12.27 -7.78
C VAL A 110 -18.54 12.01 -8.52
N VAL A 111 -18.60 11.88 -9.86
CA VAL A 111 -17.40 11.66 -10.67
C VAL A 111 -16.56 12.92 -10.88
N LEU A 112 -17.07 14.11 -10.56
CA LEU A 112 -16.33 15.38 -10.57
C LEU A 112 -16.03 15.89 -9.16
N ASP A 113 -16.20 15.07 -8.12
CA ASP A 113 -15.79 15.46 -6.78
C ASP A 113 -14.25 15.37 -6.67
N PRO A 114 -13.55 16.47 -6.31
CA PRO A 114 -12.10 16.49 -6.18
C PRO A 114 -11.57 15.61 -5.04
N GLN A 115 -12.41 15.17 -4.10
CA GLN A 115 -11.95 14.35 -2.98
C GLN A 115 -11.57 12.92 -3.40
N PHE A 116 -12.14 12.42 -4.49
CA PHE A 116 -11.88 11.08 -4.99
C PHE A 116 -10.70 11.07 -5.96
N VAL A 117 -9.82 10.09 -5.76
CA VAL A 117 -8.58 9.92 -6.54
C VAL A 117 -8.40 8.51 -7.06
N ASP A 118 -9.16 7.54 -6.54
CA ASP A 118 -9.12 6.15 -6.99
C ASP A 118 -10.50 5.70 -7.48
N ILE A 119 -10.51 4.76 -8.43
CA ILE A 119 -11.72 4.22 -9.05
C ILE A 119 -11.62 2.71 -9.25
N GLY A 120 -12.73 2.01 -9.05
CA GLY A 120 -12.94 0.65 -9.51
C GLY A 120 -14.26 0.56 -10.26
N VAL A 121 -14.27 -0.18 -11.37
CA VAL A 121 -15.47 -0.42 -12.16
C VAL A 121 -15.63 -1.93 -12.32
N SER A 122 -16.88 -2.39 -12.18
CA SER A 122 -17.28 -3.77 -12.45
C SER A 122 -18.59 -3.78 -13.22
N GLN A 123 -18.79 -4.82 -14.03
CA GLN A 123 -20.03 -5.05 -14.75
C GLN A 123 -20.48 -6.52 -14.62
N GLU A 124 -21.76 -6.72 -14.35
CA GLU A 124 -22.42 -8.03 -14.41
C GLU A 124 -23.68 -7.91 -15.26
N GLY A 125 -23.65 -8.49 -16.47
CA GLY A 125 -24.73 -8.32 -17.44
C GLY A 125 -24.92 -6.86 -17.84
N ARG A 126 -25.99 -6.22 -17.37
CA ARG A 126 -26.30 -4.79 -17.62
C ARG A 126 -26.19 -3.93 -16.37
N ASP A 127 -25.77 -4.52 -15.27
CA ASP A 127 -25.58 -3.83 -14.02
C ASP A 127 -24.12 -3.43 -13.90
N TRP A 128 -23.90 -2.14 -13.69
CA TRP A 128 -22.59 -1.53 -13.56
C TRP A 128 -22.44 -0.99 -12.15
N ARG A 129 -21.24 -1.18 -11.58
CA ARG A 129 -20.87 -0.55 -10.32
C ARG A 129 -19.57 0.21 -10.49
N ILE A 130 -19.62 1.50 -10.17
CA ILE A 130 -18.48 2.41 -10.20
C ILE A 130 -18.23 2.83 -8.77
N VAL A 131 -17.08 2.49 -8.21
CA VAL A 131 -16.68 2.83 -6.85
C VAL A 131 -15.58 3.88 -6.93
N LEU A 132 -15.82 5.05 -6.35
CA LEU A 132 -14.85 6.12 -6.21
C LEU A 132 -14.39 6.19 -4.76
N ALA A 133 -13.09 6.36 -4.54
CA ALA A 133 -12.54 6.35 -3.20
C ALA A 133 -11.47 7.42 -2.99
N ARG A 134 -11.41 7.88 -1.74
CA ARG A 134 -10.30 8.65 -1.18
C ARG A 134 -9.53 7.72 -0.26
N PRO A 135 -8.35 7.23 -0.66
CA PRO A 135 -7.54 6.40 0.22
C PRO A 135 -7.09 7.21 1.43
N LEU A 136 -6.85 6.53 2.54
CA LEU A 136 -6.23 7.12 3.73
C LEU A 136 -4.82 7.63 3.43
N LEU A 137 -4.12 6.96 2.53
CA LEU A 137 -2.73 7.23 2.20
C LEU A 137 -2.60 7.55 0.71
N SER A 138 -1.81 8.57 0.39
CA SER A 138 -1.52 8.90 -1.02
C SER A 138 -0.45 7.97 -1.62
N GLY A 139 0.38 7.35 -0.78
CA GLY A 139 1.30 6.30 -1.18
C GLY A 139 0.58 4.98 -1.46
N ARG A 140 0.76 4.44 -2.67
CA ARG A 140 0.34 3.08 -3.02
C ARG A 140 1.29 2.07 -2.39
N LEU A 141 1.08 1.83 -1.11
CA LEU A 141 1.85 0.85 -0.35
C LEU A 141 1.43 -0.57 -0.77
N GLY A 142 2.42 -1.42 -1.07
CA GLY A 142 2.23 -2.86 -1.14
C GLY A 142 1.98 -3.47 0.24
N ASP A 143 2.06 -4.79 0.38
CA ASP A 143 2.03 -5.39 1.72
C ASP A 143 3.21 -4.90 2.60
N TRP A 144 3.07 -5.09 3.91
CA TRP A 144 4.05 -4.56 4.87
C TRP A 144 5.45 -5.16 4.68
N GLN A 145 5.57 -6.39 4.16
CA GLN A 145 6.85 -7.02 3.86
C GLN A 145 7.54 -6.34 2.67
N ALA A 146 6.81 -6.12 1.58
CA ALA A 146 7.31 -5.46 0.39
C ALA A 146 7.75 -4.01 0.69
N GLU A 147 6.96 -3.28 1.49
CA GLU A 147 7.31 -1.94 1.91
C GLU A 147 8.45 -1.91 2.94
N GLY A 148 8.53 -2.90 3.83
CA GLY A 148 9.68 -3.10 4.72
C GLY A 148 10.98 -3.34 3.95
N GLN A 149 10.94 -4.09 2.84
CA GLN A 149 12.08 -4.28 1.94
C GLN A 149 12.47 -2.98 1.23
N LYS A 150 11.51 -2.17 0.79
CA LYS A 150 11.80 -0.83 0.23
C LYS A 150 12.45 0.08 1.27
N LEU A 151 12.02 -0.01 2.54
CA LEU A 151 12.63 0.72 3.65
C LEU A 151 14.08 0.28 3.88
N LEU A 152 14.35 -1.03 3.90
CA LEU A 152 15.71 -1.58 3.96
C LEU A 152 16.59 -1.03 2.83
N GLN A 153 16.08 -1.03 1.59
CA GLN A 153 16.81 -0.52 0.44
C GLN A 153 17.15 0.96 0.59
N ALA A 154 16.18 1.79 0.98
CA ALA A 154 16.38 3.22 1.20
C ALA A 154 17.38 3.50 2.34
N ILE A 155 17.33 2.74 3.43
CA ILE A 155 18.31 2.81 4.53
C ILE A 155 19.70 2.42 4.02
N ASN A 156 19.83 1.34 3.26
CA ASN A 156 21.11 0.90 2.72
C ASN A 156 21.68 1.88 1.69
N VAL A 157 20.84 2.58 0.93
CA VAL A 157 21.27 3.73 0.12
C VAL A 157 21.80 4.85 1.02
N ALA A 158 21.10 5.15 2.10
CA ALA A 158 21.52 6.19 3.04
C ALA A 158 22.87 5.87 3.71
N ARG A 159 23.10 4.60 4.07
CA ARG A 159 24.32 4.12 4.75
C ARG A 159 25.59 4.12 3.88
N LYS A 160 25.47 4.17 2.55
CA LYS A 160 26.61 4.17 1.61
C LYS A 160 27.49 5.41 1.69
N ALA A 161 26.99 6.52 2.24
CA ALA A 161 27.72 7.78 2.33
C ALA A 161 27.90 8.18 3.79
N PRO A 162 29.01 8.86 4.15
CA PRO A 162 29.13 9.53 5.44
C PRO A 162 27.99 10.51 5.67
N ARG A 163 27.56 10.66 6.92
CA ARG A 163 26.46 11.55 7.30
C ARG A 163 26.73 12.29 8.59
N GLN A 164 26.16 13.47 8.67
CA GLN A 164 26.15 14.30 9.87
C GLN A 164 24.79 14.14 10.55
N CYS A 165 24.75 13.43 11.68
CA CYS A 165 23.53 13.22 12.47
C CYS A 165 23.50 14.24 13.61
N GLY A 166 22.91 15.41 13.36
CA GLY A 166 23.02 16.55 14.26
C GLY A 166 24.47 17.02 14.42
N GLY A 167 25.01 17.00 15.64
CA GLY A 167 26.41 17.34 15.90
C GLY A 167 27.42 16.20 15.67
N GLN A 168 26.95 14.97 15.46
CA GLN A 168 27.82 13.79 15.41
C GLN A 168 28.08 13.33 13.97
N PRO A 169 29.35 13.22 13.54
CA PRO A 169 29.71 12.64 12.26
C PRO A 169 29.66 11.11 12.31
N PHE A 170 29.14 10.50 11.26
CA PHE A 170 29.17 9.06 11.01
C PHE A 170 29.82 8.79 9.65
N ALA A 171 30.72 7.80 9.60
CA ALA A 171 31.24 7.29 8.34
C ALA A 171 30.16 6.54 7.55
N ALA A 172 30.46 6.17 6.30
CA ALA A 172 29.64 5.19 5.60
C ALA A 172 29.60 3.89 6.42
N ALA A 173 28.41 3.27 6.50
CA ALA A 173 28.17 2.08 7.29
C ALA A 173 27.87 0.88 6.38
N PRO A 174 28.23 -0.35 6.79
CA PRO A 174 27.92 -1.56 6.01
C PRO A 174 26.42 -1.70 5.75
N ALA A 175 26.05 -2.27 4.61
CA ALA A 175 24.65 -2.57 4.33
C ALA A 175 24.08 -3.57 5.34
N LEU A 176 22.83 -3.35 5.75
CA LEU A 176 22.08 -4.27 6.60
C LEU A 176 21.46 -5.38 5.74
N SER A 177 21.34 -6.58 6.31
CA SER A 177 20.55 -7.68 5.76
C SER A 177 19.14 -7.70 6.35
N TRP A 178 18.19 -8.29 5.63
CA TRP A 178 16.83 -8.47 6.14
C TRP A 178 16.78 -9.59 7.17
N SER A 179 16.09 -9.37 8.28
CA SER A 179 15.79 -10.38 9.30
C SER A 179 14.28 -10.59 9.43
N THR A 180 13.82 -11.79 9.08
CA THR A 180 12.40 -12.16 9.18
C THR A 180 11.90 -12.14 10.62
N ALA A 181 12.75 -12.49 11.59
CA ALA A 181 12.40 -12.45 13.01
C ALA A 181 12.13 -11.00 13.46
N LEU A 182 13.07 -10.09 13.22
CA LEU A 182 12.91 -8.66 13.53
C LEU A 182 11.72 -8.05 12.77
N ALA A 183 11.46 -8.51 11.54
CA ALA A 183 10.35 -8.01 10.74
C ALA A 183 9.00 -8.40 11.34
N GLY A 184 8.88 -9.63 11.87
CA GLY A 184 7.70 -10.07 12.62
C GLY A 184 7.46 -9.21 13.87
N VAL A 185 8.52 -8.90 14.61
CA VAL A 185 8.47 -8.03 15.80
C VAL A 185 8.02 -6.62 15.42
N ALA A 186 8.66 -6.01 14.42
CA ALA A 186 8.30 -4.69 13.91
C ALA A 186 6.83 -4.65 13.46
N ALA A 187 6.37 -5.69 12.74
CA ALA A 187 4.98 -5.76 12.28
C ALA A 187 3.98 -5.84 13.45
N SER A 188 4.32 -6.56 14.52
CA SER A 188 3.49 -6.61 15.72
C SER A 188 3.40 -5.25 16.41
N HIS A 189 4.54 -4.59 16.63
CA HIS A 189 4.59 -3.29 17.30
C HIS A 189 3.86 -2.20 16.50
N THR A 190 4.10 -2.14 15.18
CA THR A 190 3.43 -1.15 14.34
C THR A 190 1.92 -1.35 14.29
N ARG A 191 1.43 -2.60 14.24
CA ARG A 191 -0.02 -2.88 14.34
C ARG A 191 -0.58 -2.48 15.69
N ALA A 192 0.16 -2.67 16.77
CA ALA A 192 -0.28 -2.23 18.10
C ALA A 192 -0.38 -0.69 18.15
N MET A 193 0.63 0.04 17.67
CA MET A 193 0.60 1.50 17.58
C MET A 193 -0.61 2.01 16.81
N ALA A 194 -0.90 1.40 15.65
CA ALA A 194 -2.06 1.75 14.83
C ALA A 194 -3.38 1.44 15.54
N ASN A 195 -3.61 0.18 15.95
CA ASN A 195 -4.89 -0.28 16.48
C ASN A 195 -5.22 0.29 17.87
N GLN A 196 -4.21 0.65 18.66
CA GLN A 196 -4.35 1.12 20.03
C GLN A 196 -4.00 2.62 20.17
N ASN A 197 -3.88 3.31 19.04
CA ASN A 197 -3.66 4.74 18.89
C ASN A 197 -2.58 5.29 19.84
N PHE A 198 -1.34 4.79 19.71
CA PHE A 198 -0.19 5.30 20.48
C PHE A 198 1.07 5.35 19.62
N PHE A 199 2.04 6.15 20.06
CA PHE A 199 3.32 6.32 19.38
C PHE A 199 4.45 6.34 20.41
N ASP A 200 5.00 5.16 20.70
CA ASP A 200 6.05 4.98 21.72
C ASP A 200 6.92 3.75 21.37
N HIS A 201 8.16 3.77 21.84
CA HIS A 201 9.08 2.64 21.79
C HIS A 201 8.70 1.54 22.79
N ILE A 202 8.06 1.91 23.90
CA ILE A 202 7.58 0.98 24.92
C ILE A 202 6.15 0.55 24.56
N ASP A 203 5.90 -0.76 24.53
CA ASP A 203 4.55 -1.27 24.28
C ASP A 203 3.63 -1.06 25.50
N ARG A 204 2.33 -1.29 25.33
CA ARG A 204 1.33 -1.10 26.40
C ARG A 204 1.49 -2.05 27.58
N ASP A 205 2.22 -3.15 27.40
CA ASP A 205 2.56 -4.09 28.46
C ASP A 205 3.90 -3.72 29.14
N GLY A 206 4.52 -2.59 28.75
CA GLY A 206 5.77 -2.09 29.32
C GLY A 206 7.03 -2.67 28.70
N ARG A 207 6.95 -3.37 27.56
CA ARG A 207 8.10 -4.03 26.92
C ARG A 207 8.88 -3.07 26.02
N THR A 208 10.20 -3.12 26.16
CA THR A 208 11.16 -2.42 25.29
C THR A 208 11.30 -3.13 23.92
N PRO A 209 11.93 -2.49 22.92
CA PRO A 209 12.22 -3.17 21.65
C PRO A 209 13.05 -4.45 21.81
N GLY A 210 13.96 -4.46 22.79
CA GLY A 210 14.76 -5.63 23.16
C GLY A 210 13.92 -6.77 23.71
N ASP A 211 13.06 -6.48 24.69
CA ASP A 211 12.13 -7.47 25.26
C ASP A 211 11.25 -8.10 24.17
N ARG A 212 10.74 -7.27 23.24
CA ARG A 212 9.94 -7.76 22.10
C ARG A 212 10.74 -8.66 21.16
N ALA A 213 12.03 -8.36 20.95
CA ALA A 213 12.93 -9.17 20.13
C ALA A 213 13.24 -10.53 20.79
N GLU A 214 13.57 -10.54 22.08
CA GLU A 214 13.87 -11.76 22.84
C GLU A 214 12.65 -12.68 22.93
N LEU A 215 11.45 -12.13 23.18
CA LEU A 215 10.20 -12.90 23.20
C LEU A 215 9.88 -13.56 21.85
N ALA A 216 10.34 -12.97 20.75
CA ALA A 216 10.23 -13.54 19.41
C ALA A 216 11.38 -14.52 19.06
N GLY A 217 12.27 -14.81 20.01
CA GLY A 217 13.39 -15.72 19.84
C GLY A 217 14.63 -15.10 19.16
N TYR A 218 14.69 -13.77 19.03
CA TYR A 218 15.86 -13.08 18.50
C TYR A 218 16.81 -12.67 19.63
N LEU A 219 17.85 -13.48 19.85
CA LEU A 219 18.92 -13.15 20.79
C LEU A 219 19.92 -12.19 20.13
N TYR A 220 20.22 -11.07 20.78
CA TYR A 220 21.02 -9.99 20.19
C TYR A 220 22.18 -9.52 21.08
N GLN A 221 23.24 -9.04 20.45
CA GLN A 221 24.33 -8.29 21.09
C GLN A 221 23.98 -6.79 21.16
N GLN A 222 23.34 -6.28 20.10
CA GLN A 222 22.82 -4.92 20.04
C GLN A 222 21.43 -4.91 19.39
N ILE A 223 20.56 -4.03 19.88
CA ILE A 223 19.23 -3.78 19.35
C ILE A 223 18.99 -2.27 19.29
N GLY A 224 18.29 -1.81 18.26
CA GLY A 224 17.87 -0.43 18.12
C GLY A 224 16.53 -0.35 17.40
N GLU A 225 15.79 0.74 17.62
CA GLU A 225 14.51 0.95 16.98
C GLU A 225 14.38 2.40 16.51
N ASN A 226 13.86 2.56 15.30
CA ASN A 226 13.27 3.82 14.85
C ASN A 226 11.79 3.60 14.56
N ILE A 227 10.95 4.56 14.97
CA ILE A 227 9.52 4.59 14.66
C ILE A 227 9.18 5.86 13.88
N ALA A 228 8.16 5.80 13.02
CA ALA A 228 7.63 6.95 12.31
C ALA A 228 6.10 6.87 12.19
N ALA A 229 5.45 8.03 12.05
CA ALA A 229 4.01 8.12 11.89
C ALA A 229 3.65 9.18 10.83
N GLY A 230 2.51 9.03 10.16
CA GLY A 230 2.00 9.99 9.18
C GLY A 230 2.85 10.13 7.91
N ARG A 231 3.72 9.16 7.62
CA ARG A 231 4.52 9.09 6.38
C ARG A 231 4.03 7.93 5.54
N ASP A 232 3.67 8.19 4.29
CA ASP A 232 3.00 7.22 3.42
C ASP A 232 3.91 6.57 2.39
N THR A 233 5.23 6.74 2.48
CA THR A 233 6.21 6.00 1.68
C THR A 233 7.48 5.72 2.49
N ALA A 234 8.17 4.61 2.16
CA ALA A 234 9.44 4.26 2.77
C ALA A 234 10.51 5.37 2.64
N GLN A 235 10.57 6.06 1.49
CA GLN A 235 11.51 7.16 1.30
C GLN A 235 11.23 8.34 2.25
N LYS A 236 9.95 8.75 2.39
CA LYS A 236 9.56 9.82 3.33
C LYS A 236 9.87 9.45 4.79
N VAL A 237 9.79 8.16 5.14
CA VAL A 237 10.19 7.66 6.46
C VAL A 237 11.70 7.81 6.67
N VAL A 238 12.52 7.35 5.72
CA VAL A 238 13.98 7.48 5.81
C VAL A 238 14.43 8.93 5.84
N ASP A 239 13.84 9.80 5.01
CA ASP A 239 14.15 11.23 5.02
C ASP A 239 13.82 11.87 6.37
N GLY A 240 12.68 11.50 6.97
CA GLY A 240 12.28 11.94 8.31
C GLY A 240 13.24 11.46 9.41
N TRP A 241 13.69 10.20 9.34
CA TRP A 241 14.67 9.67 10.28
C TRP A 241 16.05 10.31 10.12
N LEU A 242 16.50 10.57 8.90
CA LEU A 242 17.75 11.26 8.63
C LEU A 242 17.76 12.72 9.13
N ALA A 243 16.59 13.38 9.11
CA ALA A 243 16.44 14.73 9.64
C ALA A 243 16.43 14.79 11.18
N SER A 244 16.23 13.66 11.87
CA SER A 244 16.27 13.59 13.34
C SER A 244 17.62 13.05 13.81
N PRO A 245 18.39 13.80 14.64
CA PRO A 245 19.72 13.36 15.07
C PRO A 245 19.76 11.97 15.70
N GLY A 246 18.80 11.64 16.58
CA GLY A 246 18.72 10.34 17.24
C GLY A 246 18.41 9.21 16.26
N HIS A 247 17.39 9.37 15.42
CA HIS A 247 17.04 8.36 14.42
C HIS A 247 18.14 8.18 13.36
N CYS A 248 18.78 9.28 12.93
CA CYS A 248 19.92 9.26 12.03
C CYS A 248 21.09 8.47 12.64
N ALA A 249 21.39 8.68 13.91
CA ALA A 249 22.43 7.92 14.61
C ALA A 249 22.12 6.41 14.65
N THR A 250 20.87 6.01 14.89
CA THR A 250 20.44 4.62 14.78
C THR A 250 20.64 4.07 13.36
N LEU A 251 20.21 4.82 12.33
CA LEU A 251 20.36 4.41 10.93
C LEU A 251 21.82 4.23 10.52
N MET A 252 22.72 5.04 11.07
CA MET A 252 24.14 5.10 10.71
C MET A 252 25.04 4.31 11.66
N ASN A 253 24.48 3.67 12.70
CA ASN A 253 25.27 2.87 13.63
C ASN A 253 25.95 1.72 12.85
N PRO A 254 27.30 1.65 12.84
CA PRO A 254 28.05 0.64 12.10
C PRO A 254 27.99 -0.74 12.75
N ASP A 255 27.48 -0.86 13.97
CA ASP A 255 27.46 -2.13 14.70
C ASP A 255 26.27 -3.00 14.35
N TYR A 256 25.18 -2.43 13.80
CA TYR A 256 24.04 -3.19 13.32
C TYR A 256 24.39 -4.01 12.06
N ARG A 257 23.78 -5.20 11.96
CA ARG A 257 23.94 -6.10 10.82
C ARG A 257 22.62 -6.39 10.12
N GLU A 258 21.53 -6.39 10.88
CA GLU A 258 20.21 -6.80 10.41
C GLU A 258 19.16 -5.72 10.62
N LEU A 259 18.11 -5.77 9.80
CA LEU A 259 16.91 -4.95 9.92
C LEU A 259 15.67 -5.82 9.69
N GLY A 260 14.67 -5.63 10.54
CA GLY A 260 13.29 -5.95 10.23
C GLY A 260 12.45 -4.67 10.21
N ALA A 261 11.52 -4.55 9.29
CA ALA A 261 10.67 -3.36 9.19
C ALA A 261 9.24 -3.70 8.80
N ALA A 262 8.30 -2.85 9.22
CA ALA A 262 6.90 -2.98 8.86
C ALA A 262 6.17 -1.64 9.00
N TYR A 263 5.10 -1.49 8.22
CA TYR A 263 4.10 -0.45 8.41
C TYR A 263 2.75 -1.06 8.81
N ALA A 264 1.89 -0.26 9.42
CA ALA A 264 0.48 -0.59 9.62
C ALA A 264 -0.36 0.69 9.50
N VAL A 265 -1.62 0.51 9.10
CA VAL A 265 -2.58 1.59 8.90
C VAL A 265 -3.81 1.37 9.76
N ASP A 266 -4.29 2.44 10.37
CA ASP A 266 -5.62 2.49 10.96
C ASP A 266 -6.20 3.89 10.71
N PRO A 267 -7.21 4.03 9.84
CA PRO A 267 -7.87 5.31 9.58
C PRO A 267 -8.45 5.99 10.83
N LYS A 268 -8.69 5.23 11.90
CA LYS A 268 -9.24 5.74 13.17
C LYS A 268 -8.16 6.22 14.15
N SER A 269 -6.89 5.92 13.87
CA SER A 269 -5.77 6.41 14.66
C SER A 269 -5.42 7.85 14.29
N ASP A 270 -4.79 8.57 15.21
CA ASP A 270 -4.45 9.98 15.05
C ASP A 270 -3.49 10.22 13.88
N ALA A 271 -2.58 9.26 13.61
CA ALA A 271 -1.58 9.39 12.56
C ALA A 271 -1.92 8.66 11.26
N GLY A 272 -2.95 7.80 11.25
CA GLY A 272 -3.39 7.01 10.09
C GLY A 272 -2.45 5.87 9.66
N ILE A 273 -1.14 6.10 9.71
CA ILE A 273 -0.08 5.15 9.38
C ILE A 273 1.08 5.26 10.38
N TYR A 274 1.64 4.10 10.70
CA TYR A 274 2.80 3.93 11.56
C TYR A 274 3.84 3.05 10.88
N TRP A 275 5.11 3.21 11.25
CA TRP A 275 6.25 2.42 10.80
C TRP A 275 7.15 2.09 11.98
N THR A 276 7.73 0.89 11.94
CA THR A 276 8.82 0.47 12.82
C THR A 276 9.94 -0.10 11.98
N GLY A 277 11.17 0.33 12.24
CA GLY A 277 12.40 -0.31 11.79
C GLY A 277 13.18 -0.78 13.02
N LEU A 278 13.36 -2.10 13.15
CA LEU A 278 14.05 -2.74 14.26
C LEU A 278 15.40 -3.29 13.77
N PHE A 279 16.47 -2.74 14.33
CA PHE A 279 17.86 -2.99 13.96
C PHE A 279 18.47 -3.98 14.96
N GLY A 280 19.26 -4.92 14.48
CA GLY A 280 19.86 -5.94 15.33
C GLY A 280 21.24 -6.37 14.90
N THR A 281 21.98 -6.90 15.88
CA THR A 281 23.15 -7.74 15.66
C THR A 281 22.96 -9.02 16.46
N PRO A 282 22.86 -10.19 15.82
CA PRO A 282 22.57 -11.45 16.51
C PRO A 282 23.73 -11.85 17.43
N GLN A 283 23.43 -12.63 18.48
CA GLN A 283 24.43 -13.23 19.39
C GLN A 283 25.29 -14.29 18.71
#